data_AF-A0A953PXI0-F1
#
_entry.id   AF-A0A953PXI0-F1
#
_cell.length_a   1.000
_cell.length_b   1.000
_cell.length_c   1.000
_cell.angle_alpha   90.00
_cell.angle_beta   90.00
_cell.angle_gamma   90.00
#
_symmetry.space_group_name_H-M   'P 1'
#
loop_
_entity.id
_entity.type
_entity.pdbx_description
1 polymer ?
#
loop_
_entity_poly.entity_id
_entity_poly.type
_entity_poly.pdbx_seq_one_letter_code
_entity_poly.pdbx_strand_id
1 'polypeptide(L)'
;MPMRHMVVDDEIPVLQVLRDLLEPLGNEVTAFSNSAEAAERLEAQRFDCILLDMNMPAPDGYELTRRARASGVNNRTPIVMITGMTDVETMKRAFSAGATGFLGKPISRDRIQNLLAAIGGPISRERRRSARLAFRTKVECVRGGPRAERFVAESLNMGEGGMLLEGAGGAEIGERLSLEFRLPSADPPLRTSARVLRKEPEDRMAVEFLDLALRDLEAIQEYIVSKLQG
;
A
#
# COMPACT_ATOMS: atom_id res chain seq x y z
N MET A 1 -1.33 -10.12 10.21
CA MET A 1 -1.58 -10.61 8.82
C MET A 1 -0.27 -10.88 8.07
N PRO A 2 -0.17 -12.00 7.31
CA PRO A 2 1.00 -12.35 6.50
C PRO A 2 1.27 -11.30 5.41
N MET A 3 2.52 -11.10 5.03
CA MET A 3 2.89 -10.15 3.96
C MET A 3 2.85 -10.84 2.59
N ARG A 4 2.21 -10.20 1.61
CA ARG A 4 2.06 -10.73 0.25
C ARG A 4 3.24 -10.30 -0.61
N HIS A 5 4.05 -11.26 -1.00
CA HIS A 5 5.21 -11.08 -1.85
C HIS A 5 4.92 -11.55 -3.26
N MET A 6 5.29 -10.73 -4.24
CA MET A 6 5.40 -11.17 -5.62
C MET A 6 6.85 -11.49 -5.93
N VAL A 7 7.11 -12.61 -6.59
CA VAL A 7 8.44 -13.01 -7.02
C VAL A 7 8.38 -13.35 -8.51
N VAL A 8 9.32 -12.80 -9.30
CA VAL A 8 9.39 -13.04 -10.74
C VAL A 8 10.83 -13.36 -11.11
N ASP A 9 11.06 -14.54 -11.71
CA ASP A 9 12.35 -15.01 -12.19
C ASP A 9 12.07 -16.14 -13.20
N ASP A 10 12.69 -16.14 -14.38
CA ASP A 10 12.50 -17.16 -15.41
C ASP A 10 13.20 -18.50 -15.05
N GLU A 11 14.07 -18.49 -14.04
CA GLU A 11 14.69 -19.66 -13.45
C GLU A 11 13.82 -20.25 -12.32
N ILE A 12 13.09 -21.33 -12.60
CA ILE A 12 12.26 -22.07 -11.62
C ILE A 12 13.01 -22.38 -10.29
N PRO A 13 14.29 -22.81 -10.30
CA PRO A 13 15.02 -23.05 -9.05
C PRO A 13 15.14 -21.81 -8.17
N VAL A 14 15.29 -20.62 -8.76
CA VAL A 14 15.36 -19.36 -8.00
C VAL A 14 14.03 -19.05 -7.34
N LEU A 15 12.92 -19.25 -8.06
CA LEU A 15 11.58 -19.11 -7.51
C LEU A 15 11.36 -20.03 -6.30
N GLN A 16 11.79 -21.30 -6.40
CA GLN A 16 11.70 -22.26 -5.31
C GLN A 16 12.49 -21.81 -4.08
N VAL A 17 13.76 -21.41 -4.27
CA VAL A 17 14.60 -20.88 -3.18
C VAL A 17 13.94 -19.68 -2.50
N LEU A 18 13.37 -18.74 -3.27
CA LEU A 18 12.71 -17.56 -2.69
C LEU A 18 11.47 -17.93 -1.88
N ARG A 19 10.69 -18.91 -2.32
CA ARG A 19 9.55 -19.43 -1.56
C ARG A 19 10.01 -20.10 -0.25
N ASP A 20 11.00 -20.98 -0.34
CA ASP A 20 11.55 -21.71 0.81
C ASP A 20 12.19 -20.77 1.87
N LEU A 21 12.62 -19.58 1.45
CA LEU A 21 13.15 -18.56 2.36
C LEU A 21 12.08 -17.64 2.94
N LEU A 22 11.06 -17.28 2.16
CA LEU A 22 10.05 -16.29 2.53
C LEU A 22 8.83 -16.90 3.25
N GLU A 23 8.31 -18.03 2.78
CA GLU A 23 7.10 -18.65 3.34
C GLU A 23 7.28 -19.05 4.83
N PRO A 24 8.41 -19.63 5.27
CA PRO A 24 8.61 -19.95 6.70
C PRO A 24 8.67 -18.73 7.63
N LEU A 25 8.85 -17.52 7.08
CA LEU A 25 8.79 -16.27 7.84
C LEU A 25 7.35 -15.74 7.97
N GLY A 26 6.34 -16.51 7.54
CA GLY A 26 4.93 -16.14 7.60
C GLY A 26 4.48 -15.25 6.43
N ASN A 27 5.20 -15.28 5.31
CA ASN A 27 4.84 -14.53 4.11
C ASN A 27 4.02 -15.39 3.14
N GLU A 28 3.11 -14.76 2.40
CA GLU A 28 2.42 -15.36 1.27
C GLU A 28 3.19 -15.02 0.00
N VAL A 29 3.64 -16.02 -0.77
CA VAL A 29 4.45 -15.81 -1.97
C VAL A 29 3.68 -16.19 -3.23
N THR A 30 3.52 -15.23 -4.14
CA THR A 30 3.02 -15.47 -5.50
C THR A 30 4.21 -15.41 -6.46
N ALA A 31 4.57 -16.55 -7.04
CA ALA A 31 5.73 -16.70 -7.93
C ALA A 31 5.33 -16.80 -9.40
N PHE A 32 6.08 -16.13 -10.28
CA PHE A 32 5.87 -16.13 -11.73
C PHE A 32 7.18 -16.44 -12.46
N SER A 33 7.17 -17.47 -13.30
CA SER A 33 8.26 -17.74 -14.25
C SER A 33 8.08 -17.06 -15.60
N ASN A 34 6.89 -16.49 -15.84
CA ASN A 34 6.55 -15.74 -17.04
C ASN A 34 6.35 -14.26 -16.67
N SER A 35 7.21 -13.39 -17.19
CA SER A 35 7.18 -11.96 -16.92
C SER A 35 5.94 -11.26 -17.47
N ALA A 36 5.32 -11.78 -18.53
CA ALA A 36 4.08 -11.23 -19.08
C ALA A 36 2.89 -11.46 -18.14
N GLU A 37 2.76 -12.67 -17.58
CA GLU A 37 1.73 -12.99 -16.57
C GLU A 37 1.92 -12.17 -15.29
N ALA A 38 3.18 -11.97 -14.89
CA ALA A 38 3.55 -11.08 -13.80
C ALA A 38 3.07 -9.64 -14.06
N ALA A 39 3.25 -9.11 -15.27
CA ALA A 39 2.80 -7.77 -15.62
C ALA A 39 1.29 -7.59 -15.45
N GLU A 40 0.49 -8.55 -15.93
CA GLU A 40 -0.97 -8.52 -15.76
C GLU A 40 -1.36 -8.53 -14.27
N ARG A 41 -0.66 -9.34 -13.46
CA ARG A 41 -0.93 -9.42 -12.03
C ARG A 41 -0.56 -8.14 -11.27
N LEU A 42 0.52 -7.46 -11.67
CA LEU A 42 0.98 -6.20 -11.07
C LEU A 42 -0.04 -5.07 -11.21
N GLU A 43 -0.89 -5.12 -12.22
CA GLU A 43 -1.95 -4.13 -12.44
C GLU A 43 -3.23 -4.46 -11.66
N ALA A 44 -3.54 -5.76 -11.53
CA ALA A 44 -4.77 -6.23 -10.90
C ALA A 44 -4.69 -6.40 -9.38
N GLN A 45 -3.50 -6.71 -8.84
CA GLN A 45 -3.34 -7.07 -7.42
C GLN A 45 -2.23 -6.28 -6.76
N ARG A 46 -2.50 -5.84 -5.54
CA ARG A 46 -1.52 -5.18 -4.67
C ARG A 46 -0.58 -6.21 -4.03
N PHE A 47 0.68 -5.88 -3.87
CA PHE A 47 1.65 -6.65 -3.06
C PHE A 47 2.28 -5.76 -1.98
N ASP A 48 2.83 -6.39 -0.94
CA ASP A 48 3.58 -5.70 0.12
C ASP A 48 5.07 -5.56 -0.24
N CYS A 49 5.59 -6.47 -1.06
CA CYS A 49 6.94 -6.42 -1.63
C CYS A 49 6.98 -7.17 -2.96
N ILE A 50 7.76 -6.66 -3.91
CA ILE A 50 7.95 -7.29 -5.23
C ILE A 50 9.44 -7.57 -5.39
N LEU A 51 9.80 -8.82 -5.71
CA LEU A 51 11.14 -9.26 -6.04
C LEU A 51 11.17 -9.63 -7.52
N LEU A 52 12.05 -8.99 -8.30
CA LEU A 52 12.14 -9.16 -9.75
C LEU A 52 13.54 -9.55 -10.14
N ASP A 53 13.72 -10.65 -10.87
CA ASP A 53 14.95 -10.84 -11.61
C ASP A 53 15.13 -9.71 -12.63
N MET A 54 16.38 -9.29 -12.78
CA MET A 54 16.73 -8.19 -13.64
C MET A 54 16.73 -8.59 -15.11
N ASN A 55 17.15 -9.81 -15.41
CA ASN A 55 17.49 -10.29 -16.74
C ASN A 55 16.56 -11.43 -17.15
N MET A 56 15.35 -11.07 -17.57
CA MET A 56 14.37 -12.02 -18.11
C MET A 56 13.99 -11.61 -19.54
N PRO A 57 13.42 -12.52 -20.34
CA PRO A 57 12.72 -12.16 -21.57
C PRO A 57 11.70 -11.03 -21.34
N ALA A 58 11.57 -10.15 -22.33
CA ALA A 58 10.71 -8.98 -22.24
C ALA A 58 9.24 -9.37 -21.94
N PRO A 59 8.54 -8.68 -21.00
CA PRO A 59 9.03 -7.53 -20.23
C PRO A 59 10.10 -7.90 -19.19
N ASP A 60 11.21 -7.17 -19.19
CA ASP A 60 12.31 -7.41 -18.25
C ASP A 60 12.04 -6.80 -16.86
N GLY A 61 12.91 -7.05 -15.88
CA GLY A 61 12.73 -6.54 -14.52
C GLY A 61 12.67 -5.00 -14.46
N TYR A 62 13.36 -4.29 -15.34
CA TYR A 62 13.30 -2.82 -15.40
C TYR A 62 11.94 -2.34 -15.92
N GLU A 63 11.41 -3.01 -16.94
CA GLU A 63 10.10 -2.71 -17.48
C GLU A 63 8.99 -3.02 -16.49
N LEU A 64 9.02 -4.17 -15.84
CA LEU A 64 8.10 -4.52 -14.75
C LEU A 64 8.17 -3.50 -13.60
N THR A 65 9.36 -3.03 -13.25
CA THR A 65 9.53 -1.96 -12.25
C THR A 65 8.81 -0.68 -12.67
N ARG A 66 9.01 -0.24 -13.92
CA ARG A 66 8.31 0.96 -14.45
C ARG A 66 6.80 0.76 -14.49
N ARG A 67 6.31 -0.42 -14.89
CA ARG A 67 4.88 -0.75 -14.90
C ARG A 67 4.29 -0.73 -13.49
N ALA A 68 4.97 -1.32 -12.50
CA ALA A 68 4.55 -1.27 -11.11
C ALA A 68 4.51 0.17 -10.57
N ARG A 69 5.50 1.01 -10.93
CA ARG A 69 5.52 2.44 -10.57
C ARG A 69 4.40 3.25 -11.22
N ALA A 70 3.99 2.88 -12.43
CA ALA A 70 2.85 3.48 -13.12
C ALA A 70 1.49 2.94 -12.65
N SER A 71 1.45 1.79 -11.97
CA SER A 71 0.19 1.16 -11.56
C SER A 71 -0.44 1.86 -10.36
N GLY A 72 -1.78 1.99 -10.37
CA GLY A 72 -2.51 2.62 -9.26
C GLY A 72 -2.36 1.86 -7.94
N VAL A 73 -2.15 0.55 -8.00
CA VAL A 73 -2.13 -0.37 -6.84
C VAL A 73 -0.74 -0.65 -6.27
N ASN A 74 0.33 -0.56 -7.09
CA ASN A 74 1.70 -0.89 -6.68
C ASN A 74 2.71 0.25 -6.85
N ASN A 75 2.27 1.49 -7.16
CA ASN A 75 3.17 2.61 -7.41
C ASN A 75 4.18 2.89 -6.27
N ARG A 76 3.85 2.54 -5.03
CA ARG A 76 4.69 2.72 -3.85
C ARG A 76 5.19 1.42 -3.23
N THR A 77 4.80 0.27 -3.79
CA THR A 77 5.24 -1.03 -3.29
C THR A 77 6.77 -1.12 -3.37
N PRO A 78 7.47 -1.53 -2.30
CA PRO A 78 8.90 -1.79 -2.35
C PRO A 78 9.24 -2.81 -3.44
N ILE A 79 10.19 -2.45 -4.32
CA ILE A 79 10.65 -3.32 -5.42
C ILE A 79 12.11 -3.63 -5.20
N VAL A 80 12.46 -4.92 -5.16
CA VAL A 80 13.84 -5.39 -5.02
C VAL A 80 14.25 -6.11 -6.30
N MET A 81 15.30 -5.60 -6.94
CA MET A 81 15.86 -6.21 -8.14
C MET A 81 16.87 -7.30 -7.75
N ILE A 82 16.66 -8.52 -8.21
CA ILE A 82 17.58 -9.64 -8.07
C ILE A 82 18.52 -9.62 -9.27
N THR A 83 19.83 -9.73 -9.02
CA THR A 83 20.82 -9.62 -10.10
C THR A 83 22.05 -10.49 -9.83
N GLY A 84 22.63 -11.07 -10.89
CA GLY A 84 23.96 -11.69 -10.85
C GLY A 84 25.11 -10.67 -10.94
N MET A 85 24.82 -9.43 -11.34
CA MET A 85 25.80 -8.36 -11.53
C MET A 85 25.48 -7.16 -10.62
N THR A 86 26.47 -6.75 -9.83
CA THR A 86 26.33 -5.66 -8.85
C THR A 86 27.26 -4.49 -9.14
N ASP A 87 27.58 -4.27 -10.42
CA ASP A 87 28.34 -3.10 -10.84
C ASP A 87 27.51 -1.81 -10.68
N VAL A 88 28.23 -0.68 -10.64
CA VAL A 88 27.66 0.64 -10.36
C VAL A 88 26.62 1.06 -11.41
N GLU A 89 26.81 0.69 -12.67
CA GLU A 89 25.92 1.12 -13.75
C GLU A 89 24.60 0.36 -13.68
N THR A 90 24.67 -0.94 -13.42
CA THR A 90 23.50 -1.80 -13.17
C THR A 90 22.67 -1.28 -11.99
N MET A 91 23.33 -0.92 -10.88
CA MET A 91 22.64 -0.35 -9.72
C MET A 91 21.96 0.99 -10.06
N LYS A 92 22.65 1.90 -10.75
CA LYS A 92 22.08 3.19 -11.19
C LYS A 92 20.82 2.98 -12.01
N ARG A 93 20.88 2.10 -13.01
CA ARG A 93 19.72 1.78 -13.87
C ARG A 93 18.54 1.24 -13.05
N ALA A 94 18.79 0.38 -12.07
CA ALA A 94 17.74 -0.17 -11.23
C ALA A 94 17.03 0.93 -10.40
N PHE A 95 17.81 1.80 -9.77
CA PHE A 95 17.23 2.94 -9.02
C PHE A 95 16.53 3.94 -9.92
N SER A 96 17.07 4.23 -11.11
CA SER A 96 16.41 5.10 -12.09
C SER A 96 15.09 4.53 -12.61
N ALA A 97 14.94 3.20 -12.66
CA ALA A 97 13.67 2.56 -12.98
C ALA A 97 12.65 2.63 -11.83
N GLY A 98 13.10 2.96 -10.62
CA GLY A 98 12.26 3.09 -9.42
C GLY A 98 12.40 1.93 -8.43
N ALA A 99 13.43 1.09 -8.53
CA ALA A 99 13.70 0.06 -7.54
C ALA A 99 13.98 0.67 -6.15
N THR A 100 13.55 -0.02 -5.11
CA THR A 100 13.79 0.34 -3.70
C THR A 100 15.13 -0.21 -3.21
N GLY A 101 15.53 -1.38 -3.72
CA GLY A 101 16.79 -2.02 -3.37
C GLY A 101 17.17 -3.10 -4.38
N PHE A 102 18.25 -3.79 -4.09
CA PHE A 102 18.74 -4.91 -4.90
C PHE A 102 19.23 -6.05 -4.03
N LEU A 103 19.25 -7.25 -4.62
CA LEU A 103 19.73 -8.47 -4.01
C LEU A 103 20.64 -9.19 -5.00
N GLY A 104 21.92 -9.35 -4.64
CA GLY A 104 22.86 -10.09 -5.47
C GLY A 104 22.67 -11.60 -5.35
N LYS A 105 22.63 -12.33 -6.47
CA LYS A 105 22.78 -13.79 -6.53
C LYS A 105 24.22 -14.17 -6.08
N PRO A 106 24.45 -15.29 -5.35
CA PRO A 106 23.47 -16.27 -4.92
C PRO A 106 22.61 -15.75 -3.74
N ILE A 107 21.34 -16.14 -3.76
CA ILE A 107 20.37 -15.79 -2.73
C ILE A 107 20.60 -16.69 -1.51
N SER A 108 20.63 -16.11 -0.32
CA SER A 108 20.78 -16.82 0.94
C SER A 108 19.83 -16.27 2.00
N ARG A 109 19.58 -17.08 3.04
CA ARG A 109 18.72 -16.71 4.17
C ARG A 109 19.14 -15.38 4.79
N ASP A 110 20.42 -15.21 5.09
CA ASP A 110 20.94 -14.00 5.75
C ASP A 110 20.72 -12.75 4.88
N ARG A 111 20.92 -12.88 3.56
CA ARG A 111 20.68 -11.77 2.63
C ARG A 111 19.20 -11.39 2.55
N ILE A 112 18.30 -12.37 2.52
CA ILE A 112 16.85 -12.11 2.57
C ILE A 112 16.45 -11.47 3.90
N GLN A 113 16.95 -11.95 5.03
CA GLN A 113 16.64 -11.37 6.34
C GLN A 113 17.13 -9.92 6.47
N ASN A 114 18.36 -9.64 6.03
CA ASN A 114 18.92 -8.28 6.02
C ASN A 114 18.14 -7.36 5.09
N LEU A 115 17.77 -7.85 3.90
CA LEU A 115 16.92 -7.12 2.97
C LEU A 115 15.58 -6.78 3.62
N LEU A 116 14.87 -7.77 4.15
CA LEU A 116 13.57 -7.59 4.81
C LEU A 116 13.67 -6.63 6.01
N ALA A 117 14.76 -6.67 6.78
CA ALA A 117 15.00 -5.71 7.85
C ALA A 117 15.18 -4.28 7.30
N ALA A 118 15.95 -4.11 6.24
CA ALA A 118 16.21 -2.81 5.62
C ALA A 118 14.95 -2.21 4.96
N ILE A 119 14.15 -3.04 4.27
CA ILE A 119 12.91 -2.59 3.62
C ILE A 119 11.68 -2.67 4.53
N GLY A 120 11.82 -3.24 5.73
CA GLY A 120 10.73 -3.40 6.70
C GLY A 120 10.10 -2.07 7.12
N GLY A 121 10.88 -1.00 7.22
CA GLY A 121 10.39 0.37 7.45
C GLY A 121 9.47 0.85 6.31
N PRO A 122 9.96 0.90 5.05
CA PRO A 122 9.15 1.17 3.86
C PRO A 122 7.91 0.27 3.73
N ILE A 123 8.04 -1.05 3.91
CA ILE A 123 6.90 -2.00 3.87
C ILE A 123 5.87 -1.65 4.93
N SER A 124 6.30 -1.42 6.18
CA SER A 124 5.39 -1.09 7.28
C SER A 124 4.67 0.25 7.05
N ARG A 125 5.35 1.24 6.45
CA ARG A 125 4.71 2.50 6.04
C ARG A 125 3.67 2.27 4.96
N GLU A 126 4.01 1.51 3.91
CA GLU A 126 3.10 1.27 2.80
C GLU A 126 1.88 0.42 3.19
N ARG A 127 2.08 -0.58 4.07
CA ARG A 127 1.00 -1.37 4.67
C ARG A 127 0.05 -0.50 5.48
N ARG A 128 0.56 0.37 6.35
CA ARG A 128 -0.30 1.26 7.14
C ARG A 128 -1.06 2.24 6.24
N ARG A 129 -0.36 2.86 5.28
CA ARG A 129 -0.93 3.84 4.35
C ARG A 129 -2.10 3.29 3.56
N SER A 130 -2.02 2.01 3.21
CA SER A 130 -3.01 1.38 2.34
C SER A 130 -3.93 0.40 3.04
N ALA A 131 -3.72 0.15 4.33
CA ALA A 131 -4.66 -0.58 5.15
C ALA A 131 -6.00 0.17 5.13
N ARG A 132 -7.05 -0.54 4.75
CA ARG A 132 -8.44 -0.12 4.93
C ARG A 132 -9.05 -1.05 5.95
N LEU A 133 -8.97 -0.66 7.21
CA LEU A 133 -9.45 -1.46 8.31
C LEU A 133 -10.94 -1.23 8.49
N ALA A 134 -11.70 -2.31 8.71
CA ALA A 134 -13.08 -2.19 9.13
C ALA A 134 -13.16 -1.32 10.39
N PHE A 135 -13.94 -0.26 10.30
CA PHE A 135 -14.03 0.74 11.36
C PHE A 135 -15.40 1.39 11.28
N ARG A 136 -16.21 1.16 12.31
CA ARG A 136 -17.54 1.73 12.45
C ARG A 136 -17.56 2.76 13.57
N THR A 137 -17.79 4.00 13.20
CA THR A 137 -18.01 5.11 14.13
C THR A 137 -18.95 6.13 13.50
N LYS A 138 -19.62 6.91 14.34
CA LYS A 138 -20.38 8.06 13.86
C LYS A 138 -19.42 9.15 13.43
N VAL A 139 -19.69 9.72 12.26
CA VAL A 139 -18.91 10.81 11.68
C VAL A 139 -19.85 12.00 11.49
N GLU A 140 -19.60 13.06 12.24
CA GLU A 140 -20.30 14.32 12.04
C GLU A 140 -19.68 15.02 10.82
N CYS A 141 -20.50 15.28 9.82
CA CYS A 141 -20.10 15.90 8.56
C CYS A 141 -20.70 17.30 8.47
N VAL A 142 -19.89 18.26 8.05
CA VAL A 142 -20.33 19.62 7.72
C VAL A 142 -19.87 19.97 6.31
N ARG A 143 -20.80 20.33 5.42
CA ARG A 143 -20.49 20.82 4.07
C ARG A 143 -20.62 22.34 3.98
N GLY A 144 -19.77 22.95 3.16
CA GLY A 144 -19.61 24.41 3.06
C GLY A 144 -20.18 25.01 1.78
N GLY A 145 -21.31 25.71 1.91
CA GLY A 145 -21.90 26.67 0.96
C GLY A 145 -22.44 27.90 1.72
N PRO A 146 -23.35 28.73 1.14
CA PRO A 146 -23.91 29.93 1.82
C PRO A 146 -24.58 29.65 3.17
N ARG A 147 -24.98 28.40 3.44
CA ARG A 147 -25.38 27.89 4.75
C ARG A 147 -24.65 26.58 4.99
N ALA A 148 -23.96 26.47 6.13
CA ALA A 148 -23.33 25.23 6.54
C ALA A 148 -24.39 24.17 6.86
N GLU A 149 -24.43 23.10 6.09
CA GLU A 149 -25.34 21.97 6.34
C GLU A 149 -24.61 20.87 7.09
N ARG A 150 -25.28 20.32 8.11
CA ARG A 150 -24.75 19.24 8.94
C ARG A 150 -25.53 17.95 8.69
N PHE A 151 -24.82 16.85 8.61
CA PHE A 151 -25.40 15.51 8.55
C PHE A 151 -24.48 14.52 9.28
N VAL A 152 -25.01 13.36 9.63
CA VAL A 152 -24.25 12.30 10.31
C VAL A 152 -24.14 11.13 9.37
N ALA A 153 -22.91 10.65 9.17
CA ALA A 153 -22.61 9.42 8.43
C ALA A 153 -22.05 8.36 9.39
N GLU A 154 -21.98 7.12 8.93
CA GLU A 154 -21.26 6.04 9.62
C GLU A 154 -20.06 5.62 8.78
N SER A 155 -18.88 5.49 9.41
CA SER A 155 -17.73 4.90 8.70
C SER A 155 -17.91 3.39 8.53
N LEU A 156 -17.48 2.87 7.39
CA LEU A 156 -17.39 1.43 7.14
C LEU A 156 -15.94 0.93 7.29
N ASN A 157 -15.00 1.75 6.83
CA ASN A 157 -13.57 1.51 6.97
C ASN A 157 -12.79 2.81 7.14
N MET A 158 -11.54 2.69 7.57
CA MET A 158 -10.60 3.79 7.66
C MET A 158 -9.19 3.33 7.26
N GLY A 159 -8.45 4.21 6.59
CA GLY A 159 -7.02 4.13 6.38
C GLY A 159 -6.35 5.48 6.71
N GLU A 160 -5.02 5.56 6.60
CA GLU A 160 -4.28 6.78 6.96
C GLU A 160 -4.74 8.03 6.19
N GLY A 161 -5.15 7.86 4.94
CA GLY A 161 -5.51 8.96 4.05
C GLY A 161 -7.02 9.20 3.88
N GLY A 162 -7.89 8.42 4.51
CA GLY A 162 -9.32 8.57 4.30
C GLY A 162 -10.19 7.45 4.85
N MET A 163 -11.49 7.54 4.59
CA MET A 163 -12.47 6.56 5.04
C MET A 163 -13.57 6.35 3.99
N LEU A 164 -14.29 5.24 4.12
CA LEU A 164 -15.55 5.02 3.41
C LEU A 164 -16.69 5.32 4.39
N LEU A 165 -17.63 6.15 3.95
CA LEU A 165 -18.78 6.59 4.73
C LEU A 165 -20.07 6.08 4.09
N GLU A 166 -21.04 5.71 4.91
CA GLU A 166 -22.42 5.40 4.55
C GLU A 166 -23.35 6.48 5.13
N GLY A 167 -24.29 6.98 4.33
CA GLY A 167 -25.11 8.15 4.66
C GLY A 167 -24.50 9.45 4.12
N ALA A 168 -24.24 9.51 2.81
CA ALA A 168 -23.51 10.59 2.15
C ALA A 168 -24.22 11.96 2.20
N GLY A 169 -25.48 12.02 2.65
CA GLY A 169 -26.21 13.27 2.87
C GLY A 169 -26.40 14.10 1.59
N GLY A 170 -26.22 13.49 0.40
CA GLY A 170 -26.24 14.19 -0.88
C GLY A 170 -24.96 14.97 -1.21
N ALA A 171 -23.82 14.66 -0.58
CA ALA A 171 -22.54 15.27 -0.96
C ALA A 171 -22.09 14.84 -2.37
N GLU A 172 -21.42 15.73 -3.08
CA GLU A 172 -20.98 15.54 -4.46
C GLU A 172 -19.47 15.28 -4.59
N ILE A 173 -19.07 14.61 -5.67
CA ILE A 173 -17.65 14.32 -5.94
C ILE A 173 -16.87 15.63 -6.06
N GLY A 174 -15.73 15.70 -5.37
CA GLY A 174 -14.89 16.89 -5.27
C GLY A 174 -15.30 17.86 -4.17
N GLU A 175 -16.48 17.69 -3.57
CA GLU A 175 -16.95 18.54 -2.47
C GLU A 175 -16.07 18.38 -1.23
N ARG A 176 -15.86 19.49 -0.52
CA ARG A 176 -15.05 19.54 0.70
C ARG A 176 -15.95 19.48 1.93
N LEU A 177 -15.66 18.55 2.82
CA LEU A 177 -16.38 18.30 4.06
C LEU A 177 -15.46 18.57 5.25
N SER A 178 -16.01 19.09 6.35
CA SER A 178 -15.37 19.00 7.67
C SER A 178 -15.92 17.77 8.37
N LEU A 179 -15.03 16.91 8.86
CA LEU A 179 -15.36 15.66 9.53
C LEU A 179 -14.93 15.74 10.99
N GLU A 180 -15.78 15.23 11.88
CA GLU A 180 -15.46 14.98 13.28
C GLU A 180 -15.86 13.54 13.66
N PHE A 181 -14.92 12.79 14.24
CA PHE A 181 -15.15 11.41 14.65
C PHE A 181 -14.22 10.97 15.78
N ARG A 182 -14.56 9.91 16.49
CA ARG A 182 -13.79 9.40 17.64
C ARG A 182 -13.10 8.09 17.31
N LEU A 183 -11.80 7.99 17.64
CA LEU A 183 -11.07 6.72 17.70
C LEU A 183 -11.09 6.17 19.13
N PRO A 184 -11.10 4.84 19.33
CA PRO A 184 -11.06 4.25 20.67
C PRO A 184 -9.83 4.65 21.48
N SER A 185 -8.71 4.90 20.80
CA SER A 185 -7.41 5.24 21.40
C SER A 185 -7.16 6.74 21.53
N ALA A 186 -8.10 7.61 21.11
CA ALA A 186 -7.87 9.05 21.04
C ALA A 186 -8.97 9.88 21.71
N ASP A 187 -8.55 10.82 22.55
CA ASP A 187 -9.38 11.85 23.15
C ASP A 187 -8.58 13.17 23.17
N PRO A 188 -9.12 14.32 22.70
CA PRO A 188 -10.48 14.58 22.20
C PRO A 188 -10.77 13.98 20.81
N PRO A 189 -12.03 14.04 20.30
CA PRO A 189 -12.37 13.63 18.94
C PRO A 189 -11.45 14.27 17.88
N LEU A 190 -11.23 13.52 16.80
CA LEU A 190 -10.43 13.94 15.67
C LEU A 190 -11.25 14.88 14.79
N ARG A 191 -10.59 15.89 14.22
CA ARG A 191 -11.23 16.86 13.31
C ARG A 191 -10.35 17.07 12.09
N THR A 192 -10.91 16.88 10.90
CA THR A 192 -10.17 17.08 9.65
C THR A 192 -11.06 17.61 8.53
N SER A 193 -10.47 18.36 7.60
CA SER A 193 -11.06 18.53 6.29
C SER A 193 -10.91 17.26 5.47
N ALA A 194 -11.89 16.95 4.63
CA ALA A 194 -11.85 15.87 3.67
C ALA A 194 -12.47 16.28 2.34
N ARG A 195 -12.12 15.56 1.27
CA ARG A 195 -12.71 15.71 -0.06
C ARG A 195 -13.38 14.42 -0.48
N VAL A 196 -14.59 14.52 -1.03
CA VAL A 196 -15.28 13.38 -1.64
C VAL A 196 -14.50 12.95 -2.90
N LEU A 197 -13.88 11.78 -2.87
CA LEU A 197 -13.14 11.25 -4.02
C LEU A 197 -14.03 10.57 -5.04
N ARG A 198 -15.00 9.78 -4.55
CA ARG A 198 -15.92 9.01 -5.37
C ARG A 198 -17.14 8.60 -4.56
N LYS A 199 -18.25 8.39 -5.26
CA LYS A 199 -19.49 7.83 -4.70
C LYS A 199 -19.55 6.34 -5.02
N GLU A 200 -20.15 5.58 -4.13
CA GLU A 200 -20.42 4.15 -4.26
C GLU A 200 -21.95 3.92 -4.18
N PRO A 201 -22.47 2.76 -4.63
CA PRO A 201 -23.85 2.37 -4.39
C PRO A 201 -24.21 2.40 -2.88
N GLU A 202 -25.52 2.35 -2.58
CA GLU A 202 -26.02 2.31 -1.19
C GLU A 202 -25.72 3.58 -0.38
N ASP A 203 -25.74 4.75 -1.04
CA ASP A 203 -25.50 6.06 -0.42
C ASP A 203 -24.14 6.17 0.29
N ARG A 204 -23.10 5.58 -0.33
CA ARG A 204 -21.74 5.54 0.18
C ARG A 204 -20.83 6.54 -0.53
N MET A 205 -19.84 7.05 0.21
CA MET A 205 -18.82 7.94 -0.34
C MET A 205 -17.45 7.66 0.25
N ALA A 206 -16.44 7.59 -0.62
CA ALA A 206 -15.05 7.53 -0.20
C ALA A 206 -14.53 8.97 -0.08
N VAL A 207 -13.99 9.30 1.08
CA VAL A 207 -13.41 10.61 1.37
C VAL A 207 -11.90 10.50 1.59
N GLU A 208 -11.17 11.50 1.12
CA GLU A 208 -9.72 11.69 1.34
C GLU A 208 -9.52 12.82 2.36
N PHE A 209 -8.69 12.59 3.37
CA PHE A 209 -8.30 13.62 4.32
C PHE A 209 -7.32 14.61 3.68
N LEU A 210 -7.55 15.91 3.87
CA LEU A 210 -6.73 16.96 3.24
C LEU A 210 -5.74 17.64 4.20
N ASP A 211 -6.13 17.86 5.46
CA ASP A 211 -5.38 18.69 6.41
C ASP A 211 -5.42 18.08 7.82
N LEU A 212 -4.98 16.82 7.94
CA LEU A 212 -4.86 16.16 9.24
C LEU A 212 -3.79 16.84 10.09
N ALA A 213 -4.17 17.26 11.30
CA ALA A 213 -3.20 17.66 12.31
C ALA A 213 -2.26 16.49 12.65
N LEU A 214 -0.99 16.77 12.96
CA LEU A 214 0.00 15.73 13.27
C LEU A 214 -0.48 14.77 14.36
N ARG A 215 -1.10 15.29 15.42
CA ARG A 215 -1.72 14.51 16.51
C ARG A 215 -2.77 13.52 16.00
N ASP A 216 -3.64 13.96 15.10
CA ASP A 216 -4.73 13.13 14.58
C ASP A 216 -4.21 12.09 13.58
N LEU A 217 -3.19 12.44 12.80
CA LEU A 217 -2.46 11.49 11.96
C LEU A 217 -1.80 10.41 12.82
N GLU A 218 -1.09 10.78 13.88
CA GLU A 218 -0.43 9.85 14.81
C GLU A 218 -1.47 8.90 15.45
N ALA A 219 -2.60 9.44 15.92
CA ALA A 219 -3.67 8.62 16.49
C ALA A 219 -4.27 7.61 15.48
N ILE A 220 -4.47 8.02 14.21
CA ILE A 220 -4.92 7.12 13.14
C ILE A 220 -3.86 6.05 12.88
N GLN A 221 -2.58 6.43 12.80
CA GLN A 221 -1.48 5.50 12.56
C GLN A 221 -1.35 4.47 13.68
N GLU A 222 -1.42 4.90 14.94
CA GLU A 222 -1.38 4.01 16.11
C GLU A 222 -2.56 3.03 16.10
N TYR A 223 -3.76 3.52 15.81
CA TYR A 223 -4.93 2.66 15.66
C TYR A 223 -4.72 1.61 14.57
N ILE A 224 -4.24 2.01 13.38
CA ILE A 224 -3.96 1.09 12.28
C ILE A 224 -2.90 0.06 12.67
N VAL A 225 -1.80 0.47 13.30
CA VAL A 225 -0.75 -0.44 13.78
C VAL A 225 -1.32 -1.49 14.73
N SER A 226 -2.09 -1.05 15.73
CA SER A 226 -2.66 -1.95 16.74
C SER A 226 -3.55 -3.04 16.13
N LYS A 227 -4.24 -2.73 15.04
CA LYS A 227 -5.15 -3.64 14.33
C LYS A 227 -4.46 -4.51 13.28
N LEU A 228 -3.27 -4.13 12.81
CA LEU A 228 -2.46 -4.97 11.92
C LEU A 228 -1.62 -6.00 12.67
N GLN A 229 -1.32 -5.74 13.95
CA GLN A 229 -0.55 -6.61 14.85
C GLN A 229 -1.40 -7.64 15.60
N GLY A 230 -2.71 -7.42 15.70
CA GLY A 230 -3.69 -8.40 16.21
C GLY A 230 -4.24 -9.29 15.11
#